data_AF-A0A376VDT0-F1
#
_entry.id   AF-A0A376VDT0-F1
#
_cell.length_a   1.000
_cell.length_b   1.000
_cell.length_c   1.000
_cell.angle_alpha   90.00
_cell.angle_beta   90.00
_cell.angle_gamma   90.00
#
_symmetry.space_group_name_H-M   'P 1'
#
loop_
_entity.id
_entity.type
_entity.pdbx_description
1 polymer ?
#
loop_
_entity_poly.entity_id
_entity_poly.type
_entity_poly.pdbx_seq_one_letter_code
_entity_poly.pdbx_strand_id
1 'polypeptide(L)'
;MGPSYFTVRKQTKLHDLLNYIPIDPELADYQSIYLIRKSVAARQKEMLDESLNRLERSVFTTPARSDGEANIRAKEAELVMQFVEKARKVQPLGKVVVADKGVIANIQLEQGDQIVIPNKTDLIQVGGEVLMPQAVVYNADANLDDYVAWAGGFTERANDKRIAIVHANGLCRI
;
A
#
# COMPACT_ATOMS: atom_id res chain seq x y z
N MET A 1 -24.43 3.56 5.13
CA MET A 1 -24.46 2.10 5.00
C MET A 1 -23.28 1.53 5.75
N GLY A 2 -23.49 0.65 6.73
CA GLY A 2 -22.42 0.02 7.52
C GLY A 2 -21.91 -1.28 6.89
N PRO A 3 -20.94 -1.97 7.53
CA PRO A 3 -20.43 -3.25 7.05
C PRO A 3 -21.53 -4.32 7.01
N SER A 4 -21.55 -5.12 5.93
CA SER A 4 -22.48 -6.26 5.77
C SER A 4 -21.73 -7.57 5.97
N TYR A 5 -22.38 -8.55 6.61
CA TYR A 5 -21.81 -9.86 6.89
C TYR A 5 -22.54 -10.93 6.07
N PHE A 6 -21.78 -11.78 5.38
CA PHE A 6 -22.31 -12.86 4.55
C PHE A 6 -21.76 -14.21 5.02
N THR A 7 -22.62 -15.23 5.06
CA THR A 7 -22.21 -16.61 5.31
C THR A 7 -22.15 -17.34 3.98
N VAL A 8 -20.97 -17.83 3.61
CA VAL A 8 -20.69 -18.50 2.34
C VAL A 8 -20.19 -19.93 2.56
N ARG A 9 -20.27 -20.77 1.53
CA ARG A 9 -19.73 -22.15 1.58
C ARG A 9 -18.20 -22.09 1.46
N LYS A 10 -17.50 -23.11 1.97
CA LYS A 10 -16.01 -23.20 1.95
C LYS A 10 -15.34 -23.13 0.56
N GLN A 11 -16.13 -23.16 -0.53
CA GLN A 11 -15.64 -23.12 -1.91
C GLN A 11 -16.22 -21.95 -2.72
N THR A 12 -16.91 -21.01 -2.06
CA THR A 12 -17.46 -19.83 -2.74
C THR A 12 -16.33 -18.96 -3.27
N LYS A 13 -16.44 -18.54 -4.53
CA LYS A 13 -15.48 -17.62 -5.14
C LYS A 13 -15.97 -16.17 -5.02
N LEU A 14 -15.06 -15.23 -5.27
CA LEU A 14 -15.35 -13.81 -5.20
C LEU A 14 -16.49 -13.40 -6.14
N HIS A 15 -16.52 -13.89 -7.38
CA HIS A 15 -17.58 -13.55 -8.33
C HIS A 15 -18.95 -14.03 -7.85
N ASP A 16 -19.01 -15.24 -7.29
CA ASP A 16 -20.27 -15.80 -6.76
C ASP A 16 -20.87 -14.87 -5.71
N LEU A 17 -20.05 -14.33 -4.81
CA LEU A 17 -20.50 -13.43 -3.75
C LEU A 17 -20.88 -12.04 -4.29
N LEU A 18 -20.08 -11.48 -5.20
CA LEU A 18 -20.34 -10.15 -5.77
C LEU A 18 -21.67 -10.10 -6.54
N ASN A 19 -22.12 -11.20 -7.13
CA ASN A 19 -23.42 -11.29 -7.80
C ASN A 19 -24.62 -11.07 -6.86
N TYR A 20 -24.45 -11.29 -5.55
CA TYR A 20 -25.51 -11.10 -4.55
C TYR A 20 -25.44 -9.75 -3.84
N ILE A 21 -24.42 -8.93 -4.13
CA ILE A 21 -24.22 -7.64 -3.48
C ILE A 21 -24.72 -6.55 -4.43
N PRO A 22 -25.81 -5.83 -4.09
CA PRO A 22 -26.20 -4.67 -4.85
C PRO A 22 -25.13 -3.57 -4.68
N ILE A 23 -24.60 -3.10 -5.80
CA ILE A 23 -23.62 -2.02 -5.85
C ILE A 23 -24.28 -0.84 -6.55
N ASP A 24 -24.19 0.35 -5.95
CA ASP A 24 -24.54 1.60 -6.61
C ASP A 24 -23.37 2.04 -7.51
N PRO A 25 -23.49 1.98 -8.85
CA PRO A 25 -22.39 2.31 -9.75
C PRO A 25 -21.97 3.79 -9.70
N GLU A 26 -22.81 4.69 -9.18
CA GLU A 26 -22.50 6.12 -9.06
C GLU A 26 -21.62 6.41 -7.85
N LEU A 27 -21.82 5.68 -6.75
CA LEU A 27 -21.11 5.93 -5.49
C LEU A 27 -19.95 4.98 -5.24
N ALA A 28 -19.98 3.77 -5.80
CA ALA A 28 -19.00 2.72 -5.52
C ALA A 28 -17.98 2.55 -6.66
N ASP A 29 -16.71 2.50 -6.30
CA ASP A 29 -15.63 2.15 -7.22
C ASP A 29 -15.43 0.63 -7.25
N TYR A 30 -16.30 -0.04 -8.01
CA TYR A 30 -16.23 -1.49 -8.22
C TYR A 30 -14.99 -1.93 -9.02
N GLN A 31 -14.26 -1.01 -9.65
CA GLN A 31 -13.04 -1.31 -10.40
C GLN A 31 -11.81 -1.38 -9.48
N SER A 32 -11.93 -0.88 -8.25
CA SER A 32 -10.88 -0.86 -7.23
C SER A 32 -11.19 -1.76 -6.03
N ILE A 33 -11.89 -2.87 -6.24
CA ILE A 33 -12.16 -3.85 -5.18
C ILE A 33 -10.85 -4.48 -4.69
N TYR A 34 -10.73 -4.64 -3.38
CA TYR A 34 -9.64 -5.35 -2.73
C TYR A 34 -10.16 -6.20 -1.56
N LEU A 35 -9.35 -7.17 -1.13
CA LEU A 35 -9.62 -7.96 0.07
C LEU A 35 -8.64 -7.63 1.19
N ILE A 36 -9.09 -7.84 2.42
CA ILE A 36 -8.27 -7.88 3.62
C ILE A 36 -8.31 -9.32 4.10
N ARG A 37 -7.16 -9.99 4.08
CA ARG A 37 -7.04 -11.42 4.34
C ARG A 37 -6.02 -11.71 5.44
N LYS A 38 -6.46 -12.44 6.47
CA LYS A 38 -5.63 -12.76 7.65
C LYS A 38 -4.39 -13.59 7.31
N SER A 39 -4.53 -14.59 6.42
CA SER A 39 -3.40 -15.43 6.00
C SER A 39 -2.33 -14.62 5.26
N VAL A 40 -2.75 -13.65 4.43
CA VAL A 40 -1.84 -12.73 3.75
C VAL A 40 -1.18 -11.76 4.73
N ALA A 41 -1.93 -11.23 5.71
CA ALA A 41 -1.36 -10.40 6.77
C ALA A 41 -0.26 -11.13 7.55
N ALA A 42 -0.51 -12.39 7.93
CA ALA A 42 0.48 -13.23 8.62
C ALA A 42 1.74 -13.46 7.78
N ARG A 43 1.58 -13.78 6.49
CA ARG A 43 2.71 -13.99 5.58
C ARG A 43 3.50 -12.70 5.33
N GLN A 44 2.82 -11.56 5.17
CA GLN A 44 3.48 -10.26 5.07
C GLN A 44 4.27 -9.93 6.33
N LYS A 45 3.74 -10.29 7.51
CA LYS A 45 4.41 -10.07 8.79
C LYS A 45 5.68 -10.90 8.92
N GLU A 46 5.61 -12.17 8.55
CA GLU A 46 6.77 -13.08 8.52
C GLU A 46 7.88 -12.54 7.60
N MET A 47 7.54 -12.17 6.36
CA MET A 47 8.51 -11.61 5.40
C MET A 47 9.13 -10.29 5.87
N LEU A 48 8.36 -9.45 6.58
CA LEU A 48 8.85 -8.22 7.19
C LEU A 48 9.86 -8.55 8.29
N ASP A 49 9.51 -9.44 9.22
CA ASP A 49 10.37 -9.79 10.35
C ASP A 49 11.68 -10.46 9.88
N GLU A 50 11.64 -11.29 8.84
CA GLU A 50 12.85 -11.83 8.19
C GLU A 50 13.74 -10.74 7.60
N SER A 51 13.15 -9.74 6.95
CA SER A 51 13.90 -8.63 6.36
C SER A 51 14.53 -7.73 7.44
N LEU A 52 13.83 -7.53 8.56
CA LEU A 52 14.36 -6.82 9.72
C LEU A 52 15.51 -7.59 10.39
N ASN A 53 15.39 -8.92 10.53
CA ASN A 53 16.47 -9.77 11.04
C ASN A 53 17.73 -9.68 10.17
N ARG A 54 17.57 -9.63 8.84
CA ARG A 54 18.69 -9.44 7.90
C ARG A 54 19.34 -8.06 8.08
N LEU A 55 18.53 -7.02 8.25
CA LEU A 55 19.02 -5.67 8.49
C LEU A 55 19.83 -5.59 9.80
N GLU A 56 19.30 -6.12 10.90
CA GLU A 56 20.02 -6.19 12.19
C GLU A 56 21.38 -6.90 12.07
N ARG A 57 21.41 -8.08 11.41
CA ARG A 57 22.67 -8.82 11.22
C ARG A 57 23.70 -8.04 10.44
N SER A 58 23.28 -7.30 9.41
CA SER A 58 24.19 -6.52 8.57
C SER A 58 24.95 -5.44 9.34
N VAL A 59 24.33 -4.91 10.41
CA VAL A 59 24.94 -3.90 11.29
C VAL A 59 26.07 -4.49 12.14
N PHE A 60 25.95 -5.75 12.59
CA PHE A 60 26.92 -6.38 13.50
C PHE A 60 28.10 -7.07 12.82
N THR A 61 28.04 -7.35 11.52
CA THR A 61 29.08 -8.14 10.82
C THR A 61 30.19 -7.30 10.18
N THR A 62 30.15 -5.97 10.29
CA THR A 62 31.10 -5.08 9.58
C THR A 62 32.17 -4.52 10.53
N PRO A 63 33.44 -4.97 10.48
CA PRO A 63 34.49 -4.54 11.41
C PRO A 63 34.92 -3.08 11.17
N ALA A 64 35.14 -2.31 12.25
CA ALA A 64 35.66 -0.94 12.20
C ALA A 64 37.20 -0.94 12.12
N ARG A 65 37.80 -0.01 11.37
CA ARG A 65 39.26 0.08 11.18
C ARG A 65 39.93 1.12 12.07
N SER A 66 39.16 2.03 12.70
CA SER A 66 39.65 3.05 13.63
C SER A 66 38.65 3.38 14.74
N ASP A 67 39.11 4.02 15.81
CA ASP A 67 38.27 4.45 16.95
C ASP A 67 37.23 5.51 16.55
N GLY A 68 37.57 6.40 15.61
CA GLY A 68 36.63 7.39 15.07
C GLY A 68 35.49 6.74 14.26
N GLU A 69 35.84 5.75 13.44
CA GLU A 69 34.84 4.92 12.72
C GLU A 69 33.98 4.11 13.68
N ALA A 70 34.56 3.61 14.79
CA ALA A 70 33.83 2.83 15.78
C ALA A 70 32.70 3.65 16.44
N ASN A 71 32.96 4.91 16.81
CA ASN A 71 31.94 5.79 17.40
C ASN A 71 30.82 6.16 16.43
N ILE A 72 31.15 6.47 15.17
CA ILE A 72 30.14 6.77 14.14
C ILE A 72 29.27 5.54 13.89
N ARG A 73 29.88 4.36 13.76
CA ARG A 73 29.13 3.11 13.57
C ARG A 73 28.28 2.72 14.75
N ALA A 74 28.74 2.96 15.98
CA ALA A 74 27.91 2.74 17.16
C ALA A 74 26.63 3.59 17.09
N LYS A 75 26.72 4.83 16.59
CA LYS A 75 25.56 5.70 16.42
C LYS A 75 24.65 5.26 15.28
N GLU A 76 25.22 4.86 14.15
CA GLU A 76 24.45 4.30 13.03
C GLU A 76 23.72 3.01 13.44
N ALA A 77 24.40 2.12 14.15
CA ALA A 77 23.82 0.90 14.68
C ALA A 77 22.64 1.19 15.61
N GLU A 78 22.79 2.16 16.50
CA GLU A 78 21.70 2.61 17.39
C GLU A 78 20.47 3.08 16.58
N LEU A 79 20.66 3.91 15.55
CA LEU A 79 19.58 4.40 14.70
C LEU A 79 18.89 3.26 13.94
N VAL A 80 19.66 2.32 13.41
CA VAL A 80 19.11 1.13 12.72
C VAL A 80 18.33 0.27 13.69
N MET A 81 18.85 0.01 14.90
CA MET A 81 18.14 -0.78 15.91
C MET A 81 16.83 -0.09 16.33
N GLN A 82 16.84 1.23 16.53
CA GLN A 82 15.62 1.99 16.81
C GLN A 82 14.61 1.92 15.66
N PHE A 83 15.08 1.96 14.40
CA PHE A 83 14.22 1.78 13.23
C PHE A 83 13.62 0.38 13.21
N VAL A 84 14.41 -0.66 13.47
CA VAL A 84 13.93 -2.04 13.50
C VAL A 84 12.89 -2.25 14.60
N GLU A 85 13.13 -1.75 15.81
CA GLU A 85 12.18 -1.80 16.93
C GLU A 85 10.84 -1.13 16.58
N LYS A 86 10.86 0.00 15.87
CA LYS A 86 9.65 0.66 15.37
C LYS A 86 8.98 -0.17 14.28
N ALA A 87 9.74 -0.67 13.31
CA ALA A 87 9.24 -1.43 12.18
C ALA A 87 8.61 -2.77 12.60
N ARG A 88 9.15 -3.44 13.63
CA ARG A 88 8.59 -4.69 14.18
C ARG A 88 7.16 -4.52 14.73
N LYS A 89 6.77 -3.31 15.14
CA LYS A 89 5.42 -3.04 15.66
C LYS A 89 4.36 -2.89 14.56
N VAL A 90 4.78 -2.77 13.30
CA VAL A 90 3.87 -2.64 12.16
C VAL A 90 3.09 -3.94 11.98
N GLN A 91 1.77 -3.80 11.89
CA GLN A 91 0.84 -4.89 11.57
C GLN A 91 0.37 -4.72 10.12
N PRO A 92 0.74 -5.64 9.21
CA PRO A 92 0.24 -5.62 7.84
C PRO A 92 -1.27 -5.83 7.80
N LEU A 93 -1.95 -5.08 6.93
CA LEU A 93 -3.40 -5.23 6.74
C LEU A 93 -3.76 -6.53 6.01
N GLY A 94 -2.82 -7.19 5.32
CA GLY A 94 -3.15 -8.33 4.46
C GLY A 94 -3.97 -7.93 3.24
N LYS A 95 -3.74 -6.72 2.71
CA LYS A 95 -4.45 -6.21 1.53
C LYS A 95 -4.09 -7.05 0.30
N VAL A 96 -5.10 -7.52 -0.41
CA VAL A 96 -4.99 -8.28 -1.66
C VAL A 96 -5.70 -7.51 -2.76
N VAL A 97 -4.94 -7.09 -3.78
CA VAL A 97 -5.50 -6.46 -4.97
C VAL A 97 -6.13 -7.54 -5.85
N VAL A 98 -7.43 -7.42 -6.13
CA VAL A 98 -8.16 -8.38 -6.97
C VAL A 98 -8.83 -7.76 -8.19
N ALA A 99 -8.91 -6.43 -8.25
CA ALA A 99 -9.45 -5.74 -9.40
C ALA A 99 -8.34 -4.92 -10.08
N ASP A 100 -8.24 -4.98 -11.40
CA ASP A 100 -7.41 -4.09 -12.21
C ASP A 100 -8.11 -3.78 -13.53
N LYS A 101 -8.24 -2.49 -13.87
CA LYS A 101 -8.91 -2.01 -15.10
C LYS A 101 -10.28 -2.65 -15.36
N GLY A 102 -11.07 -2.84 -14.30
CA GLY A 102 -12.40 -3.47 -14.36
C GLY A 102 -12.39 -5.00 -14.47
N VAL A 103 -11.22 -5.63 -14.57
CA VAL A 103 -11.09 -7.09 -14.49
C VAL A 103 -10.95 -7.49 -13.03
N ILE A 104 -11.95 -8.21 -12.51
CA ILE A 104 -11.94 -8.73 -11.15
C ILE A 104 -11.50 -10.20 -11.18
N ALA A 105 -10.45 -10.55 -10.44
CA ALA A 105 -9.96 -11.90 -10.31
C ALA A 105 -10.95 -12.78 -9.55
N ASN A 106 -11.26 -13.96 -10.10
CA ASN A 106 -12.20 -14.90 -9.48
C ASN A 106 -11.52 -15.84 -8.49
N ILE A 107 -11.06 -15.30 -7.36
CA ILE A 107 -10.34 -16.07 -6.34
C ILE A 107 -11.29 -16.78 -5.37
N GLN A 108 -10.83 -17.87 -4.77
CA GLN A 108 -11.54 -18.53 -3.67
C GLN A 108 -11.45 -17.67 -2.40
N LEU A 109 -12.58 -17.53 -1.70
CA LEU A 109 -12.66 -16.81 -0.46
C LEU A 109 -12.18 -17.66 0.72
N GLU A 110 -11.50 -17.02 1.66
CA GLU A 110 -11.10 -17.62 2.93
C GLU A 110 -12.02 -17.16 4.05
N GLN A 111 -12.07 -17.95 5.12
CA GLN A 111 -12.86 -17.59 6.29
C GLN A 111 -12.32 -16.30 6.92
N GLY A 112 -13.19 -15.30 7.03
CA GLY A 112 -12.85 -14.00 7.61
C GLY A 112 -12.20 -13.02 6.63
N ASP A 113 -12.21 -13.32 5.33
CA ASP A 113 -11.94 -12.32 4.30
C ASP A 113 -12.91 -11.16 4.44
N GLN A 114 -12.38 -9.94 4.38
CA GLN A 114 -13.20 -8.73 4.24
C GLN A 114 -13.04 -8.23 2.81
N ILE A 115 -14.15 -8.11 2.10
CA ILE A 115 -14.18 -7.53 0.76
C ILE A 115 -14.52 -6.06 0.91
N VAL A 116 -13.65 -5.21 0.39
CA VAL A 116 -13.84 -3.77 0.46
C VAL A 116 -14.08 -3.24 -0.94
N ILE A 117 -15.22 -2.57 -1.10
CA ILE A 117 -15.57 -1.80 -2.28
C ILE A 117 -15.36 -0.34 -1.90
N PRO A 118 -14.31 0.34 -2.41
CA PRO A 118 -14.10 1.75 -2.12
C PRO A 118 -15.23 2.61 -2.65
N ASN A 119 -15.38 3.80 -2.07
CA ASN A 119 -16.22 4.83 -2.66
C ASN A 119 -15.49 5.46 -3.84
N LYS A 120 -16.24 5.87 -4.87
CA LYS A 120 -15.71 6.78 -5.87
C LYS A 120 -15.34 8.10 -5.21
N THR A 121 -14.24 8.67 -5.67
CA THR A 121 -13.75 9.96 -5.20
C THR A 121 -13.36 10.78 -6.40
N ASP A 122 -13.84 12.02 -6.43
CA ASP A 122 -13.46 12.99 -7.45
C ASP A 122 -12.20 13.75 -7.00
N LEU A 123 -11.35 13.14 -6.16
CA LEU A 123 -10.15 13.75 -5.63
C LEU A 123 -8.94 12.87 -5.92
N ILE A 124 -7.88 13.48 -6.44
CA ILE A 124 -6.53 12.90 -6.52
C ILE A 124 -5.69 13.55 -5.44
N GLN A 125 -4.97 12.74 -4.66
CA GLN A 125 -3.96 13.24 -3.73
C GLN A 125 -2.59 13.26 -4.43
N VAL A 126 -1.98 14.43 -4.48
CA VAL A 126 -0.61 14.61 -4.97
C VAL A 126 0.29 14.88 -3.77
N GLY A 127 1.37 14.11 -3.64
CA GLY A 127 2.30 14.22 -2.53
C GLY A 127 3.67 13.63 -2.83
N GLY A 128 4.58 13.70 -1.85
CA GLY A 128 5.99 13.36 -2.05
C GLY A 128 6.81 14.60 -2.37
N GLU A 129 7.73 14.48 -3.32
CA GLU A 129 8.69 15.54 -3.70
C GLU A 129 8.09 16.54 -4.71
N VAL A 130 6.97 17.16 -4.32
CA VAL A 130 6.31 18.27 -5.03
C VAL A 130 6.31 19.53 -4.17
N LEU A 131 6.26 20.73 -4.78
CA LEU A 131 6.35 21.98 -4.04
C LEU A 131 5.20 22.16 -3.03
N MET A 132 3.99 21.77 -3.41
CA MET A 132 2.78 21.89 -2.58
C MET A 132 1.95 20.60 -2.63
N PRO A 133 2.15 19.66 -1.69
CA PRO A 133 1.29 18.48 -1.54
C PRO A 133 -0.16 18.90 -1.26
N GLN A 134 -1.10 18.43 -2.07
CA GLN A 134 -2.52 18.79 -1.95
C GLN A 134 -3.45 17.73 -2.57
N ALA A 135 -4.72 17.80 -2.22
CA ALA A 135 -5.78 17.09 -2.92
C ALA A 135 -6.38 18.00 -4.01
N VAL A 136 -6.46 17.48 -5.23
CA VAL A 136 -6.96 18.18 -6.42
C VAL A 136 -8.15 17.43 -7.00
N VAL A 137 -9.08 18.15 -7.61
CA VAL A 137 -10.26 17.52 -8.21
C VAL A 137 -9.85 16.67 -9.42
N TYR A 138 -10.42 15.47 -9.53
CA TYR A 138 -10.25 14.59 -10.67
C TYR A 138 -10.80 15.25 -11.93
N ASN A 139 -10.02 15.20 -13.01
CA ASN A 139 -10.35 15.75 -14.30
C ASN A 139 -9.94 14.71 -15.34
N ALA A 140 -10.92 14.20 -16.10
CA ALA A 140 -10.69 13.17 -17.11
C ALA A 140 -9.83 13.65 -18.29
N ASP A 141 -9.76 14.96 -18.51
CA ASP A 141 -8.97 15.58 -19.58
C ASP A 141 -7.54 15.92 -19.13
N ALA A 142 -7.24 15.79 -17.84
CA ALA A 142 -5.92 16.07 -17.28
C ALA A 142 -5.02 14.84 -17.33
N ASN A 143 -3.76 15.05 -17.69
CA ASN A 143 -2.72 14.04 -17.62
C ASN A 143 -1.91 14.18 -16.31
N LEU A 144 -0.94 13.29 -16.12
CA LEU A 144 -0.09 13.27 -14.93
C LEU A 144 0.66 14.59 -14.69
N ASP A 145 1.19 15.19 -15.75
CA ASP A 145 1.99 16.41 -15.68
C ASP A 145 1.13 17.59 -15.24
N ASP A 146 -0.15 17.62 -15.62
CA ASP A 146 -1.10 18.65 -15.17
C ASP A 146 -1.29 18.60 -13.64
N TYR A 147 -1.45 17.40 -13.07
CA TYR A 147 -1.57 17.22 -11.62
C TYR A 147 -0.30 17.65 -10.88
N VAL A 148 0.87 17.34 -11.43
CA VAL A 148 2.16 17.78 -10.87
C VAL A 148 2.29 19.30 -10.95
N ALA A 149 1.92 19.90 -12.09
CA ALA A 149 1.95 21.35 -12.29
C ALA A 149 1.02 22.07 -11.30
N TRP A 150 -0.18 21.53 -11.06
CA TRP A 150 -1.11 22.08 -10.07
C TRP A 150 -0.54 22.01 -8.65
N ALA A 151 0.26 20.99 -8.32
CA ALA A 151 1.03 20.90 -7.07
C ALA A 151 2.27 21.82 -7.03
N GLY A 152 2.42 22.74 -7.99
CA GLY A 152 3.54 23.68 -8.09
C GLY A 152 4.78 23.11 -8.78
N GLY A 153 4.71 21.89 -9.32
CA GLY A 153 5.86 21.20 -9.88
C GLY A 153 6.65 20.40 -8.84
N PHE A 154 7.75 19.81 -9.30
CA PHE A 154 8.64 19.01 -8.46
C PHE A 154 9.56 19.85 -7.58
N THR A 155 9.99 19.29 -6.44
CA THR A 155 11.11 19.86 -5.65
C THR A 155 12.45 19.52 -6.32
N GLU A 156 13.53 20.20 -5.92
CA GLU A 156 14.89 19.90 -6.40
C GLU A 156 15.38 18.48 -6.06
N ARG A 157 14.73 17.82 -5.10
CA ARG A 157 15.09 16.46 -4.64
C ARG A 157 14.33 15.37 -5.39
N ALA A 158 13.36 15.73 -6.22
CA ALA A 158 12.49 14.79 -6.91
C ALA A 158 13.25 13.95 -7.94
N ASN A 159 12.82 12.69 -8.10
CA ASN A 159 13.17 11.88 -9.26
C ASN A 159 11.98 11.88 -10.22
N ASP A 160 11.98 12.83 -11.14
CA ASP A 160 10.92 13.04 -12.15
C ASP A 160 10.71 11.83 -13.08
N LYS A 161 11.67 10.91 -13.16
CA LYS A 161 11.56 9.66 -13.94
C LYS A 161 10.86 8.52 -13.21
N ARG A 162 10.51 8.69 -11.93
CA ARG A 162 9.86 7.64 -11.13
C ARG A 162 8.67 8.21 -10.37
N ILE A 163 7.52 8.21 -11.02
CA ILE A 163 6.28 8.73 -10.44
C ILE A 163 5.37 7.54 -10.11
N ALA A 164 5.07 7.36 -8.82
CA ALA A 164 4.20 6.29 -8.38
C ALA A 164 2.73 6.71 -8.43
N ILE A 165 1.92 6.01 -9.21
CA ILE A 165 0.45 6.13 -9.25
C ILE A 165 -0.13 5.01 -8.40
N VAL A 166 -0.85 5.38 -7.33
CA VAL A 166 -1.48 4.44 -6.41
C VAL A 166 -3.01 4.54 -6.54
N HIS A 167 -3.64 3.47 -7.01
CA HIS A 167 -5.09 3.37 -7.11
C HIS A 167 -5.74 3.05 -5.74
N ALA A 168 -7.06 3.22 -5.61
CA ALA A 168 -7.78 3.02 -4.34
C ALA A 168 -7.64 1.58 -3.78
N ASN A 169 -7.54 0.59 -4.66
CA ASN A 169 -7.24 -0.80 -4.31
C ASN A 169 -5.79 -1.01 -3.81
N GLY A 170 -4.92 -0.01 -3.88
CA GLY A 170 -3.50 -0.08 -3.53
C GLY A 170 -2.60 -0.61 -4.64
N LEU A 171 -3.13 -0.82 -5.86
CA LEU A 171 -2.31 -1.15 -7.02
C LEU A 171 -1.41 0.05 -7.33
N CYS A 172 -0.10 -0.21 -7.35
CA CYS A 172 0.92 0.80 -7.63
C CYS A 172 1.52 0.56 -9.02
N ARG A 173 1.68 1.64 -9.78
CA ARG A 173 2.42 1.69 -11.05
C ARG A 173 3.46 2.79 -10.98
N ILE A 174 4.63 2.57 -11.58
CA ILE A 174 5.76 3.52 -11.64
C ILE A 174 6.04 3.83 -13.10
#